data_AF-A0A511T2Y4-F1
#
_entry.id   AF-A0A511T2Y4-F1
#
_cell.length_a   1.000
_cell.length_b   1.000
_cell.length_c   1.000
_cell.angle_alpha   90.00
_cell.angle_beta   90.00
_cell.angle_gamma   90.00
#
_symmetry.space_group_name_H-M   'P 1'
#
loop_
_entity.id
_entity.type
_entity.pdbx_description
1 polymer ?
#
loop_
_entity_poly.entity_id
_entity_poly.type
_entity_poly.pdbx_seq_one_letter_code
_entity_poly.pdbx_strand_id
1 'polypeptide(L)'
;MSGMVSVSAGYAHSLALKSDGTLWAWGSGYDGQLGNGGMNDSRNPVKVSGLTGVVAMSASRLHSLALRSDETVWAWGSGDSGRLGDGFTVRRVTPVQVVGLNGG
;
A
#
# COMPACT_ATOMS: atom_id res chain seq x y z
N MET A 1 -4.43 -14.26 -18.24
CA MET A 1 -3.35 -14.78 -17.36
C MET A 1 -3.58 -14.25 -15.96
N SER A 2 -3.75 -15.13 -14.97
CA SER A 2 -3.94 -14.77 -13.55
C SER A 2 -2.65 -15.05 -12.79
N GLY A 3 -1.81 -14.04 -12.64
CA GLY A 3 -0.51 -14.19 -11.99
C GLY A 3 -0.08 -12.93 -11.28
N MET A 4 0.94 -13.06 -10.42
CA MET A 4 1.64 -11.89 -9.89
C MET A 4 2.48 -11.29 -11.02
N VAL A 5 2.33 -9.99 -11.24
CA VAL A 5 2.97 -9.26 -12.34
C VAL A 5 4.07 -8.32 -11.84
N SER A 6 4.10 -8.01 -10.55
CA SER A 6 5.14 -7.18 -9.93
C SER A 6 5.28 -7.49 -8.45
N VAL A 7 6.45 -7.20 -7.88
CA VAL A 7 6.79 -7.32 -6.46
C VAL A 7 7.60 -6.10 -5.99
N SER A 8 7.46 -5.72 -4.73
CA SER A 8 8.28 -4.69 -4.09
C SER A 8 8.63 -5.11 -2.67
N ALA A 9 9.89 -4.98 -2.28
CA ALA A 9 10.36 -5.26 -0.92
C ALA A 9 10.60 -3.94 -0.16
N GLY A 10 9.99 -3.81 1.02
CA GLY A 10 10.27 -2.76 1.99
C GLY A 10 11.35 -3.22 2.99
N TYR A 11 11.41 -2.55 4.15
CA TYR A 11 12.37 -2.93 5.20
C TYR A 11 12.01 -4.26 5.88
N ALA A 12 10.73 -4.45 6.23
CA ALA A 12 10.25 -5.63 6.93
C ALA A 12 8.91 -6.14 6.38
N HIS A 13 8.42 -5.59 5.27
CA HIS A 13 7.23 -6.06 4.58
C HIS A 13 7.48 -6.15 3.08
N SER A 14 6.59 -6.83 2.38
CA SER A 14 6.65 -7.00 0.93
C SER A 14 5.27 -6.78 0.34
N LEU A 15 5.24 -6.34 -0.92
CA LEU A 15 4.04 -6.14 -1.72
C LEU A 15 4.12 -6.99 -2.99
N ALA A 16 2.99 -7.54 -3.42
CA ALA A 16 2.81 -8.18 -4.71
C ALA A 16 1.58 -7.61 -5.43
N LEU A 17 1.72 -7.33 -6.71
CA LEU A 17 0.64 -6.90 -7.60
C LEU A 17 0.22 -8.06 -8.47
N LYS A 18 -1.08 -8.35 -8.48
CA LYS A 18 -1.70 -9.33 -9.36
C LYS A 18 -2.19 -8.67 -10.63
N SER A 19 -2.24 -9.41 -11.74
CA SER A 19 -2.70 -8.93 -13.05
C SER A 19 -4.15 -8.41 -13.07
N ASP A 20 -4.96 -8.71 -12.04
CA ASP A 20 -6.31 -8.18 -11.87
C ASP A 20 -6.34 -6.82 -11.13
N GLY A 21 -5.18 -6.22 -10.86
CA GLY A 21 -5.05 -4.93 -10.19
C GLY A 21 -5.23 -4.99 -8.68
N THR A 22 -5.20 -6.18 -8.07
CA THR A 22 -5.23 -6.35 -6.61
C THR A 22 -3.83 -6.42 -6.00
N LEU A 23 -3.67 -5.82 -4.82
CA LEU A 23 -2.44 -5.86 -4.04
C LEU A 23 -2.50 -6.83 -2.86
N TRP A 24 -1.36 -7.45 -2.61
CA TRP A 24 -1.13 -8.36 -1.50
C TRP A 24 0.11 -7.93 -0.72
N ALA A 25 0.09 -8.09 0.59
CA ALA A 25 1.19 -7.71 1.47
C ALA A 25 1.49 -8.80 2.50
N TRP A 26 2.73 -8.90 2.95
CA TRP A 26 3.13 -9.77 4.08
C TRP A 26 4.36 -9.20 4.79
N GLY A 27 4.68 -9.74 5.97
CA GLY A 27 5.73 -9.26 6.87
C GLY A 27 5.19 -8.42 8.02
N SER A 28 5.95 -7.41 8.42
CA SER A 28 5.64 -6.49 9.52
C SER A 28 4.34 -5.71 9.27
N GLY A 29 3.44 -5.71 10.24
CA GLY A 29 2.18 -4.96 10.22
C GLY A 29 2.09 -3.80 11.21
N TYR A 30 3.11 -3.62 12.06
CA TYR A 30 3.06 -2.72 13.22
C TYR A 30 2.62 -1.27 12.93
N ASP A 31 3.02 -0.71 11.78
CA ASP A 31 2.68 0.65 11.38
C ASP A 31 1.43 0.71 10.48
N GLY A 32 0.81 -0.43 10.21
CA GLY A 32 -0.29 -0.56 9.25
C GLY A 32 0.18 -0.73 7.80
N GLN A 33 1.48 -0.95 7.53
CA GLN A 33 2.07 -1.00 6.18
C GLN A 33 1.58 -2.19 5.32
N LEU A 34 0.85 -3.15 5.92
CA LEU A 34 0.14 -4.20 5.20
C LEU A 34 -1.19 -3.73 4.59
N GLY A 35 -1.79 -2.65 5.09
CA GLY A 35 -2.99 -2.04 4.50
C GLY A 35 -4.26 -2.89 4.60
N ASN A 36 -4.27 -3.93 5.43
CA ASN A 36 -5.38 -4.87 5.58
C ASN A 36 -6.39 -4.47 6.68
N GLY A 37 -6.25 -3.27 7.26
CA GLY A 37 -7.07 -2.78 8.37
C GLY A 37 -6.58 -3.20 9.76
N GLY A 38 -5.51 -3.99 9.86
CA GLY A 38 -4.88 -4.40 11.12
C GLY A 38 -3.47 -3.85 11.32
N MET A 39 -2.90 -4.15 12.48
CA MET A 39 -1.51 -3.84 12.84
C MET A 39 -0.67 -5.07 13.18
N ASN A 40 -1.23 -6.27 12.96
CA ASN A 40 -0.52 -7.51 13.23
C ASN A 40 0.37 -7.88 12.06
N ASP A 41 1.53 -8.45 12.37
CA ASP A 41 2.39 -9.07 11.38
C ASP A 41 1.65 -10.22 10.68
N SER A 42 1.99 -10.45 9.41
CA SER A 42 1.47 -11.58 8.66
C SER A 42 2.59 -12.36 8.00
N ARG A 43 2.66 -13.66 8.34
CA ARG A 43 3.60 -14.59 7.70
C ARG A 43 3.13 -15.05 6.31
N ASN A 44 1.87 -14.81 5.99
CA ASN A 44 1.23 -15.17 4.73
C ASN A 44 0.75 -13.91 3.98
N PRO A 45 0.66 -13.93 2.65
CA PRO A 45 0.05 -12.84 1.90
C PRO A 45 -1.37 -12.52 2.38
N VAL A 46 -1.61 -11.27 2.73
CA VAL A 46 -2.93 -10.71 3.03
C VAL A 46 -3.30 -9.69 1.96
N LYS A 47 -4.58 -9.61 1.62
CA LYS A 47 -5.06 -8.64 0.63
C LYS A 47 -5.08 -7.24 1.24
N VAL A 48 -4.61 -6.24 0.49
CA VAL A 48 -4.76 -4.83 0.85
C VAL A 48 -6.23 -4.44 0.73
N SER A 49 -6.77 -3.78 1.76
CA SER A 49 -8.20 -3.46 1.85
C SER A 49 -8.58 -2.28 0.95
N GLY A 50 -9.73 -2.39 0.28
CA GLY A 50 -10.36 -1.26 -0.40
C GLY A 50 -9.66 -0.73 -1.65
N LEU A 51 -8.65 -1.42 -2.18
CA LEU A 51 -7.85 -0.95 -3.32
C LEU A 51 -7.93 -1.92 -4.52
N THR A 52 -8.29 -1.39 -5.68
CA THR A 52 -8.38 -2.11 -6.97
C THR A 52 -7.87 -1.24 -8.11
N GLY A 53 -7.59 -1.86 -9.25
CA GLY A 53 -7.09 -1.15 -10.44
C GLY A 53 -5.68 -0.59 -10.23
N VAL A 54 -4.87 -1.22 -9.39
CA VAL A 54 -3.48 -0.82 -9.18
C VAL A 54 -2.64 -1.18 -10.41
N VAL A 55 -1.83 -0.22 -10.87
CA VAL A 55 -0.93 -0.37 -12.03
C VAL A 55 0.55 -0.30 -11.64
N ALA A 56 0.87 0.33 -10.50
CA ALA A 56 2.21 0.33 -9.93
C ALA A 56 2.17 0.40 -8.40
N MET A 57 3.23 -0.04 -7.74
CA MET A 57 3.33 -0.07 -6.28
C MET A 57 4.78 0.14 -5.84
N SER A 58 4.96 0.61 -4.60
CA SER A 58 6.26 0.75 -3.96
C SER A 58 6.15 0.52 -2.46
N ALA A 59 7.12 -0.20 -1.90
CA ALA A 59 7.24 -0.46 -0.46
C ALA A 59 8.45 0.30 0.09
N SER A 60 8.24 1.07 1.16
CA SER A 60 9.29 1.79 1.88
C SER A 60 9.59 1.11 3.23
N ARG A 61 10.26 1.81 4.15
CA ARG A 61 10.61 1.27 5.48
C ARG A 61 9.36 0.95 6.32
N LEU A 62 8.41 1.88 6.36
CA LEU A 62 7.23 1.82 7.25
C LEU A 62 5.93 2.21 6.56
N HIS A 63 5.95 2.46 5.24
CA HIS A 63 4.78 2.83 4.48
C HIS A 63 4.83 2.21 3.08
N SER A 64 3.69 2.25 2.41
CA SER A 64 3.46 1.67 1.09
C SER A 64 2.74 2.68 0.22
N LEU A 65 3.00 2.60 -1.09
CA LEU A 65 2.39 3.45 -2.11
C LEU A 65 1.81 2.58 -3.23
N ALA A 66 0.73 3.06 -3.83
CA ALA A 66 0.13 2.47 -5.02
C ALA A 66 -0.34 3.56 -5.98
N LEU A 67 -0.10 3.36 -7.27
CA LEU A 67 -0.70 4.12 -8.36
C LEU A 67 -1.86 3.31 -8.93
N ARG A 68 -3.04 3.91 -9.03
CA ARG A 68 -4.20 3.33 -9.70
C ARG A 68 -4.27 3.76 -11.16
N SER A 69 -5.01 2.99 -11.95
CA SER A 69 -5.25 3.26 -13.37
C SER A 69 -6.07 4.52 -13.63
N ASP A 70 -6.75 5.05 -12.61
CA ASP A 70 -7.43 6.36 -12.64
C ASP A 70 -6.48 7.51 -12.26
N GLU A 71 -5.17 7.25 -12.30
CA GLU A 71 -4.10 8.22 -12.09
C GLU A 71 -4.08 8.81 -10.66
N THR A 72 -4.79 8.18 -9.71
CA THR A 72 -4.73 8.52 -8.29
C THR A 72 -3.62 7.76 -7.57
N VAL A 73 -2.94 8.44 -6.64
CA VAL A 73 -1.93 7.84 -5.77
C VAL A 73 -2.50 7.58 -4.39
N TRP A 74 -2.19 6.40 -3.83
CA TRP A 74 -2.66 5.95 -2.53
C TRP A 74 -1.49 5.56 -1.63
N ALA A 75 -1.62 5.85 -0.34
CA ALA A 75 -0.59 5.59 0.67
C ALA A 75 -1.19 4.94 1.93
N TRP A 76 -0.40 4.10 2.61
CA TRP A 76 -0.74 3.56 3.93
C TRP A 76 0.50 3.15 4.72
N GLY A 77 0.35 2.90 6.01
CA GLY A 77 1.45 2.66 6.97
C GLY A 77 1.67 3.84 7.91
N SER A 78 2.91 4.03 8.37
CA SER A 78 3.29 5.15 9.24
C SER A 78 2.95 6.49 8.59
N GLY A 79 2.43 7.43 9.39
CA GLY A 79 2.13 8.80 8.97
C GLY A 79 3.21 9.81 9.36
N ASP A 80 4.26 9.37 10.06
CA ASP A 80 5.24 10.27 10.65
C ASP A 80 5.92 11.10 9.56
N SER A 81 6.14 12.38 9.82
CA SER A 81 6.69 13.34 8.83
C SER A 81 5.78 13.60 7.61
N GLY A 82 4.49 13.23 7.65
CA GLY A 82 3.55 13.51 6.57
C GLY A 82 3.71 12.61 5.34
N ARG A 83 4.37 11.45 5.49
CA ARG A 83 4.74 10.57 4.37
C ARG A 83 3.57 9.97 3.58
N LEU A 84 2.35 10.06 4.10
CA LEU A 84 1.14 9.58 3.42
C LEU A 84 0.52 10.65 2.51
N GLY A 85 0.92 11.91 2.64
CA GLY A 85 0.40 13.00 1.82
C GLY A 85 -1.12 13.20 1.90
N ASP A 86 -1.77 12.71 2.96
CA ASP A 86 -3.21 12.82 3.18
C ASP A 86 -3.59 14.09 3.99
N GLY A 87 -2.62 14.96 4.26
CA GLY A 87 -2.77 16.15 5.10
C GLY A 87 -2.61 15.90 6.59
N PHE A 88 -2.32 14.67 7.01
CA PHE A 88 -2.14 14.31 8.42
C PHE A 88 -0.78 13.67 8.67
N THR A 89 -0.40 13.60 9.95
CA THR A 89 0.82 12.91 10.41
C THR A 89 0.50 11.65 11.22
N VAL A 90 -0.66 11.05 10.98
CA VAL A 90 -1.12 9.84 11.69
C VAL A 90 -1.00 8.62 10.79
N ARG A 91 -0.67 7.47 11.37
CA ARG A 91 -0.62 6.21 10.63
C ARG A 91 -1.99 5.83 10.07
N ARG A 92 -2.00 5.11 8.95
CA ARG A 92 -3.20 4.59 8.29
C ARG A 92 -3.05 3.08 8.07
N VAL A 93 -3.98 2.31 8.62
CA VAL A 93 -4.00 0.83 8.49
C VAL A 93 -4.73 0.35 7.23
N THR A 94 -5.34 1.28 6.49
CA THR A 94 -5.93 1.08 5.17
C THR A 94 -5.43 2.18 4.23
N PRO A 95 -5.39 1.92 2.91
CA PRO A 95 -5.06 2.94 1.91
C PRO A 95 -5.88 4.22 2.07
N VAL A 96 -5.20 5.36 1.99
CA VAL A 96 -5.79 6.69 1.84
C VAL A 96 -5.24 7.35 0.59
N GLN A 97 -6.05 8.18 -0.07
CA GLN A 97 -5.61 8.91 -1.25
C GLN A 97 -4.64 10.02 -0.87
N VAL A 98 -3.56 10.15 -1.63
CA VAL A 98 -2.63 11.28 -1.54
C VAL A 98 -3.31 12.51 -2.14
N VAL A 99 -3.35 13.61 -1.39
CA VAL A 99 -4.00 14.84 -1.84
C VAL A 99 -3.10 15.57 -2.83
N GLY A 100 -3.70 16.14 -3.88
CA GLY A 100 -2.99 16.96 -4.87
C GLY A 100 -2.24 16.17 -5.95
N LEU A 101 -2.30 14.83 -5.92
CA LEU A 101 -1.79 13.95 -6.97
C LEU A 101 -2.96 13.23 -7.66
N ASN A 102 -3.68 13.96 -8.50
CA ASN A 102 -4.64 13.40 -9.44
C ASN A 102 -4.08 13.66 -10.84
N GLY A 103 -4.03 12.63 -11.68
CA GLY A 103 -3.69 12.81 -13.08
C GLY A 103 -4.65 13.78 -13.76
N GLY A 104 -4.08 14.77 -14.45
CA GLY A 104 -4.80 15.88 -15.09
C GLY A 104 -5.17 15.58 -16.52
#